data_AF-A0A7X3K5V6-F1
#
_entry.id   AF-A0A7X3K5V6-F1
#
_cell.length_a   1.000
_cell.length_b   1.000
_cell.length_c   1.000
_cell.angle_alpha   90.00
_cell.angle_beta   90.00
_cell.angle_gamma   90.00
#
_symmetry.space_group_name_H-M   'P 1'
#
loop_
_entity.id
_entity.type
_entity.pdbx_description
1 polymer ?
#
loop_
_entity_poly.entity_id
_entity_poly.type
_entity_poly.pdbx_seq_one_letter_code
_entity_poly.pdbx_strand_id
1 'polypeptide(L)'
;MHSLIILLHGVGQTPADMAPLADLITTHDPHARVVAPPAAHRCDRGGAGFQWMSVAGITEESRPGRIRAALPAFVATIEALQRAHRVGAEQTVLAGFSQGAIMALAACQDRYLARHVVAIAGRCAPLPDVWERRTAVTLVHGRRDGTVPVQHSERVFERLAALGADVRLDVVPRAVHLLAPPLLDRAWDAVRATSR
;
A
#
# COMPACT_ATOMS: atom_id res chain seq x y z
N MET A 1 1.11 -6.05 22.10
CA MET A 1 -0.03 -6.53 21.28
C MET A 1 0.45 -6.68 19.85
N HIS A 2 0.20 -7.80 19.17
CA HIS A 2 0.70 -8.03 17.80
C HIS A 2 -0.10 -7.21 16.79
N SER A 3 0.57 -6.70 15.77
CA SER A 3 -0.07 -5.96 14.68
C SER A 3 -0.65 -6.92 13.63
N LEU A 4 -1.79 -6.52 13.03
CA LEU A 4 -2.31 -7.11 11.80
C LEU A 4 -1.64 -6.39 10.62
N ILE A 5 -0.89 -7.13 9.81
CA ILE A 5 -0.23 -6.63 8.61
C ILE A 5 -1.02 -7.12 7.40
N ILE A 6 -1.65 -6.19 6.69
CA ILE A 6 -2.44 -6.48 5.50
C ILE A 6 -1.61 -6.14 4.26
N LEU A 7 -1.27 -7.16 3.48
CA LEU A 7 -0.48 -7.06 2.26
C LEU A 7 -1.40 -6.85 1.06
N LEU A 8 -1.20 -5.75 0.33
CA LEU A 8 -2.09 -5.33 -0.76
C LEU A 8 -1.35 -5.38 -2.09
N HIS A 9 -1.74 -6.33 -2.95
CA HIS A 9 -1.09 -6.59 -4.22
C HIS A 9 -1.32 -5.47 -5.27
N GLY A 10 -0.47 -5.43 -6.29
CA GLY A 10 -0.59 -4.54 -7.45
C GLY A 10 -1.63 -5.03 -8.47
N VAL A 11 -1.88 -4.22 -9.50
CA VAL A 11 -2.87 -4.57 -10.55
C VAL A 11 -2.42 -5.79 -11.35
N GLY A 12 -3.33 -6.74 -11.57
CA GLY A 12 -3.04 -7.98 -12.29
C GLY A 12 -2.29 -9.02 -11.48
N GLN A 13 -1.95 -8.72 -10.22
CA GLN A 13 -1.34 -9.67 -9.29
C GLN A 13 -2.40 -10.40 -8.48
N THR A 14 -1.95 -11.43 -7.78
CA THR A 14 -2.68 -12.24 -6.83
C THR A 14 -2.12 -12.01 -5.42
N PRO A 15 -2.83 -12.47 -4.37
CA PRO A 15 -2.27 -12.50 -3.03
C PRO A 15 -0.92 -13.23 -2.90
N ALA A 16 -0.69 -14.27 -3.72
CA ALA A 16 0.53 -15.05 -3.70
C ALA A 16 1.76 -14.23 -4.16
N ASP A 17 1.57 -13.19 -4.96
CA ASP A 17 2.66 -12.29 -5.37
C ASP A 17 3.21 -11.45 -4.21
N MET A 18 2.50 -11.40 -3.07
CA MET A 18 2.97 -10.77 -1.83
C MET A 18 3.74 -11.73 -0.92
N ALA A 19 3.84 -13.02 -1.28
CA ALA A 19 4.51 -14.04 -0.47
C ALA A 19 5.96 -13.67 -0.10
N PRO A 20 6.81 -13.10 -0.99
CA PRO A 20 8.18 -12.75 -0.62
C PRO A 20 8.27 -11.81 0.59
N LEU A 21 7.33 -10.86 0.72
CA LEU A 21 7.27 -9.97 1.88
C LEU A 21 6.64 -10.67 3.09
N ALA A 22 5.61 -11.49 2.89
CA ALA A 22 4.99 -12.28 3.96
C ALA A 22 5.98 -13.24 4.63
N ASP A 23 6.80 -13.91 3.82
CA ASP A 23 7.81 -14.88 4.28
C ASP A 23 8.89 -14.18 5.12
N LEU A 24 9.36 -13.00 4.69
CA LEU A 24 10.30 -12.21 5.48
C LEU A 24 9.69 -11.79 6.83
N ILE A 25 8.43 -11.34 6.83
CA ILE A 25 7.74 -10.95 8.06
C ILE A 25 7.63 -12.13 9.03
N THR A 26 7.10 -13.26 8.56
CA THR A 26 6.84 -14.43 9.40
C THR A 26 8.11 -15.15 9.85
N THR A 27 9.19 -15.09 9.06
CA THR A 27 10.51 -15.61 9.45
C THR A 27 11.09 -14.84 10.64
N HIS A 28 10.92 -13.52 10.67
CA HIS A 28 11.51 -12.65 11.70
C HIS A 28 10.57 -12.34 12.88
N ASP A 29 9.26 -12.42 12.68
CA ASP A 29 8.24 -12.32 13.71
C ASP A 29 7.18 -13.42 13.49
N PRO A 30 7.40 -14.63 14.05
CA PRO A 30 6.45 -15.74 13.95
C PRO A 30 5.09 -15.47 14.60
N HIS A 31 4.96 -14.40 15.38
CA HIS A 31 3.71 -14.00 16.01
C HIS A 31 2.97 -12.89 15.24
N ALA A 32 3.55 -12.37 14.16
CA ALA A 32 2.89 -11.39 13.29
C ALA A 32 1.66 -12.00 12.62
N ARG A 33 0.54 -11.26 12.63
CA ARG A 33 -0.66 -11.65 11.91
C ARG A 33 -0.59 -11.06 10.51
N VAL A 34 -0.17 -11.85 9.52
CA VAL A 34 -0.02 -11.42 8.13
C VAL A 34 -1.16 -11.97 7.29
N VAL A 35 -1.83 -11.10 6.54
CA VAL A 35 -2.90 -11.49 5.60
C VAL A 35 -2.73 -10.78 4.26
N ALA A 36 -3.05 -11.47 3.17
CA ALA A 36 -3.07 -10.91 1.83
C ALA A 36 -4.44 -11.20 1.18
N PRO A 37 -5.39 -10.24 1.15
CA PRO A 37 -6.67 -10.45 0.48
C PRO A 37 -6.53 -10.33 -1.05
N PRO A 38 -7.33 -11.09 -1.83
CA PRO A 38 -7.53 -10.74 -3.23
C PRO A 38 -8.37 -9.46 -3.33
N ALA A 39 -8.12 -8.64 -4.34
CA ALA A 39 -9.04 -7.56 -4.69
C ALA A 39 -10.38 -8.10 -5.21
N ALA A 40 -11.44 -7.28 -5.17
CA ALA A 40 -12.81 -7.71 -5.48
C ALA A 40 -13.04 -8.10 -6.95
N HIS A 41 -12.23 -7.62 -7.88
CA HIS A 41 -12.43 -7.81 -9.32
C HIS A 41 -11.28 -8.56 -9.96
N ARG A 42 -11.60 -9.39 -10.96
CA ARG A 42 -10.60 -9.95 -11.89
C ARG A 42 -9.93 -8.82 -12.68
N CYS A 43 -8.67 -9.01 -13.03
CA CYS A 43 -7.94 -8.03 -13.84
C CYS A 43 -8.53 -7.95 -15.25
N ASP A 44 -8.78 -6.73 -15.73
CA ASP A 44 -9.33 -6.50 -17.10
C ASP A 44 -8.38 -6.98 -18.20
N ARG A 45 -7.09 -7.13 -17.88
CA ARG A 45 -6.06 -7.63 -18.82
C ARG A 45 -6.11 -9.15 -19.00
N GLY A 46 -7.00 -9.86 -18.31
CA GLY A 46 -7.09 -11.32 -18.29
C GLY A 46 -6.12 -11.97 -17.29
N GLY A 47 -6.08 -13.31 -17.32
CA GLY A 47 -5.27 -14.12 -16.41
C GLY A 47 -5.93 -14.38 -15.05
N ALA A 48 -5.15 -14.95 -14.11
CA ALA A 48 -5.62 -15.32 -12.77
C ALA A 48 -5.66 -14.14 -11.76
N GLY A 49 -5.07 -13.01 -12.12
CA GLY A 49 -4.88 -11.84 -11.25
C GLY A 49 -6.15 -11.05 -10.93
N PHE A 50 -6.00 -10.12 -10.00
CA PHE A 50 -7.06 -9.25 -9.51
C PHE A 50 -6.70 -7.78 -9.66
N GLN A 51 -7.68 -6.89 -9.49
CA GLN A 51 -7.51 -5.45 -9.48
C GLN A 51 -8.43 -4.79 -8.45
N TRP A 52 -7.91 -3.77 -7.78
CA TRP A 52 -8.66 -2.92 -6.86
C TRP A 52 -9.48 -1.87 -7.60
N MET A 53 -8.94 -1.37 -8.70
CA MET A 53 -9.62 -0.48 -9.65
C MET A 53 -9.24 -0.85 -11.08
N SER A 54 -10.15 -0.66 -12.02
CA SER A 54 -9.87 -0.86 -13.44
C SER A 54 -8.78 0.08 -13.92
N VAL A 55 -7.80 -0.46 -14.66
CA VAL A 55 -6.79 0.34 -15.39
C VAL A 55 -7.01 0.34 -16.91
N ALA A 56 -8.08 -0.29 -17.40
CA ALA A 56 -8.40 -0.31 -18.82
C ALA A 56 -8.74 1.11 -19.31
N GLY A 57 -7.93 1.66 -20.23
CA GLY A 57 -8.11 3.03 -20.73
C GLY A 57 -7.92 4.13 -19.66
N ILE A 58 -7.18 3.85 -18.59
CA ILE A 58 -6.97 4.84 -17.52
C ILE A 58 -6.07 5.99 -18.00
N THR A 59 -6.53 7.21 -17.76
CA THR A 59 -5.80 8.46 -17.99
C THR A 59 -5.50 9.14 -16.65
N GLU A 60 -4.64 10.16 -16.63
CA GLU A 60 -4.40 10.94 -15.42
C GLU A 60 -5.65 11.70 -14.95
N GLU A 61 -6.48 12.17 -15.89
CA GLU A 61 -7.76 12.83 -15.59
C GLU A 61 -8.80 11.87 -15.00
N SER A 62 -8.92 10.64 -15.54
CA SER A 62 -9.93 9.68 -15.08
C SER A 62 -9.54 8.93 -13.81
N ARG A 63 -8.25 8.84 -13.49
CA ARG A 63 -7.72 8.06 -12.36
C ARG A 63 -8.32 8.45 -11.00
N PRO A 64 -8.43 9.74 -10.62
CA PRO A 64 -9.10 10.14 -9.39
C PRO A 64 -10.50 9.54 -9.21
N GLY A 65 -11.31 9.58 -10.28
CA GLY A 65 -12.67 9.02 -10.27
C GLY A 65 -12.68 7.52 -10.03
N ARG A 66 -11.72 6.79 -10.63
CA ARG A 66 -11.60 5.33 -10.46
C ARG A 66 -11.14 4.93 -9.08
N ILE A 67 -10.17 5.65 -8.51
CA ILE A 67 -9.73 5.42 -7.12
C ILE A 67 -10.92 5.64 -6.19
N ARG A 68 -11.62 6.78 -6.32
CA ARG A 68 -12.77 7.12 -5.48
C ARG A 68 -13.89 6.08 -5.57
N ALA A 69 -14.18 5.58 -6.78
CA ALA A 69 -15.20 4.55 -6.98
C ALA A 69 -14.82 3.20 -6.32
N ALA A 70 -13.52 2.87 -6.25
CA ALA A 70 -13.04 1.65 -5.63
C ALA A 70 -12.89 1.71 -4.10
N LEU A 71 -12.80 2.91 -3.52
CA LEU A 71 -12.55 3.10 -2.09
C LEU A 71 -13.57 2.41 -1.17
N PRO A 72 -14.91 2.47 -1.40
CA PRO A 72 -15.87 1.85 -0.50
C PRO A 72 -15.65 0.34 -0.35
N ALA A 73 -15.42 -0.37 -1.46
CA ALA A 73 -15.16 -1.81 -1.45
C ALA A 73 -13.81 -2.13 -0.79
N PHE A 74 -12.77 -1.35 -1.10
CA PHE A 74 -11.45 -1.50 -0.49
C PHE A 74 -11.50 -1.34 1.03
N VAL A 75 -12.12 -0.26 1.52
CA VAL A 75 -12.27 0.01 2.96
C VAL A 75 -13.07 -1.11 3.64
N ALA A 76 -14.15 -1.58 3.03
CA ALA A 76 -14.95 -2.69 3.57
C ALA A 76 -14.13 -3.98 3.71
N THR A 77 -13.22 -4.27 2.77
CA THR A 77 -12.28 -5.41 2.88
C THR A 77 -11.35 -5.25 4.09
N ILE A 78 -10.75 -4.07 4.28
CA ILE A 78 -9.85 -3.81 5.41
C ILE A 78 -10.59 -3.97 6.75
N GLU A 79 -11.77 -3.34 6.87
CA GLU A 79 -12.58 -3.43 8.09
C GLU A 79 -13.07 -4.84 8.38
N ALA A 80 -13.37 -5.63 7.34
CA ALA A 80 -13.73 -7.04 7.51
C ALA A 80 -12.57 -7.87 8.07
N LEU A 81 -11.34 -7.65 7.58
CA LEU A 81 -10.14 -8.30 8.11
C LEU A 81 -9.87 -7.86 9.55
N GLN A 82 -9.98 -6.57 9.85
CA GLN A 82 -9.88 -6.04 11.21
C GLN A 82 -10.87 -6.72 12.17
N ARG A 83 -12.15 -6.82 11.79
CA ARG A 83 -13.17 -7.54 12.57
C ARG A 83 -12.83 -9.01 12.75
N ALA A 84 -12.41 -9.71 11.69
CA ALA A 84 -12.06 -11.12 11.74
C ALA A 84 -10.89 -11.40 12.70
N HIS A 85 -9.93 -10.48 12.79
CA HIS A 85 -8.78 -10.59 13.68
C HIS A 85 -8.97 -9.90 15.05
N ARG A 86 -10.14 -9.27 15.29
CA ARG A 86 -10.48 -8.54 16.51
C ARG A 86 -9.45 -7.45 16.86
N VAL A 87 -9.10 -6.64 15.88
CA VAL A 87 -8.17 -5.51 16.01
C VAL A 87 -8.76 -4.25 15.38
N GLY A 88 -8.36 -3.08 15.86
CA GLY A 88 -8.68 -1.80 15.24
C GLY A 88 -7.54 -1.22 14.38
N ALA A 89 -7.72 0.02 13.94
CA ALA A 89 -6.75 0.76 13.14
C ALA A 89 -5.41 0.92 13.87
N GLU A 90 -5.45 1.14 15.19
CA GLU A 90 -4.31 1.28 16.10
C GLU A 90 -3.41 0.04 16.21
N GLN A 91 -3.83 -1.09 15.64
CA GLN A 91 -3.06 -2.32 15.53
C GLN A 91 -2.89 -2.79 14.08
N THR A 92 -3.32 -2.00 13.10
CA THR A 92 -3.33 -2.39 11.68
C THR A 92 -2.24 -1.67 10.90
N VAL A 93 -1.45 -2.41 10.13
CA VAL A 93 -0.49 -1.90 9.15
C VAL A 93 -0.95 -2.30 7.75
N LEU A 94 -1.06 -1.33 6.85
CA LEU A 94 -1.33 -1.59 5.43
C LEU A 94 -0.01 -1.53 4.67
N ALA A 95 0.44 -2.65 4.10
CA ALA A 95 1.63 -2.69 3.25
C ALA A 95 1.21 -2.99 1.81
N GLY A 96 1.17 -1.95 0.97
CA GLY A 96 0.69 -2.06 -0.40
C GLY A 96 1.80 -1.91 -1.42
N PHE A 97 1.70 -2.66 -2.52
CA PHE A 97 2.54 -2.52 -3.70
C PHE A 97 1.73 -1.96 -4.88
N SER A 98 2.29 -0.96 -5.58
CA SER A 98 1.72 -0.39 -6.81
C SER A 98 0.25 0.04 -6.62
N GLN A 99 -0.72 -0.63 -7.25
CA GLN A 99 -2.13 -0.32 -7.07
C GLN A 99 -2.61 -0.48 -5.62
N GLY A 100 -2.12 -1.48 -4.87
CA GLY A 100 -2.43 -1.63 -3.45
C GLY A 100 -1.92 -0.46 -2.61
N ALA A 101 -0.74 0.08 -2.95
CA ALA A 101 -0.19 1.28 -2.30
C ALA A 101 -1.05 2.52 -2.56
N ILE A 102 -1.52 2.70 -3.81
CA ILE A 102 -2.42 3.79 -4.21
C ILE A 102 -3.71 3.75 -3.39
N MET A 103 -4.32 2.57 -3.27
CA MET A 103 -5.56 2.41 -2.51
C MET A 103 -5.36 2.62 -1.00
N ALA A 104 -4.27 2.10 -0.43
CA ALA A 104 -3.97 2.29 0.99
C ALA A 104 -3.77 3.78 1.35
N LEU A 105 -3.02 4.52 0.53
CA LEU A 105 -2.83 5.95 0.70
C LEU A 105 -4.15 6.71 0.56
N ALA A 106 -4.96 6.39 -0.45
CA ALA A 106 -6.25 7.05 -0.67
C ALA A 106 -7.24 6.78 0.47
N ALA A 107 -7.26 5.57 1.02
CA ALA A 107 -8.19 5.16 2.07
C ALA A 107 -7.87 5.76 3.45
N CYS A 108 -6.65 6.26 3.67
CA CYS A 108 -6.20 6.83 4.94
C CYS A 108 -6.09 8.36 4.92
N GLN A 109 -6.56 9.05 3.88
CA GLN A 109 -6.44 10.52 3.80
C GLN A 109 -7.27 11.22 4.87
N ASP A 110 -8.54 10.84 5.05
CA ASP A 110 -9.48 11.49 5.97
C ASP A 110 -10.07 10.51 7.00
N ARG A 111 -9.53 9.28 7.05
CA ARG A 111 -10.02 8.19 7.88
C ARG A 111 -8.87 7.48 8.59
N TYR A 112 -9.02 7.25 9.89
CA TYR A 112 -8.11 6.40 10.66
C TYR A 112 -8.42 4.91 10.42
N LEU A 113 -7.89 4.39 9.32
CA LEU A 113 -8.07 2.99 8.92
C LEU A 113 -6.91 2.10 9.38
N ALA A 114 -5.72 2.68 9.56
CA ALA A 114 -4.51 1.97 9.97
C ALA A 114 -3.57 2.93 10.70
N ARG A 115 -2.77 2.41 11.64
CA ARG A 115 -1.72 3.20 12.31
C ARG A 115 -0.55 3.51 11.39
N HIS A 116 -0.30 2.66 10.39
CA HIS A 116 0.82 2.81 9.48
C HIS A 116 0.47 2.35 8.05
N VAL A 117 0.87 3.13 7.06
CA VAL A 117 0.85 2.74 5.64
C VAL A 117 2.27 2.61 5.13
N VAL A 118 2.66 1.40 4.70
CA VAL A 118 3.88 1.15 3.94
C VAL A 118 3.50 1.10 2.46
N ALA A 119 3.75 2.18 1.74
CA ALA A 119 3.37 2.32 0.34
C ALA A 119 4.58 2.12 -0.59
N ILE A 120 4.59 0.98 -1.27
CA ILE A 120 5.70 0.50 -2.09
C ILE A 120 5.38 0.75 -3.57
N ALA A 121 6.25 1.48 -4.27
CA ALA A 121 6.10 1.81 -5.70
C ALA A 121 4.72 2.43 -6.05
N GLY A 122 4.18 3.24 -5.12
CA GLY A 122 2.83 3.80 -5.19
C GLY A 122 2.78 5.28 -5.57
N ARG A 123 1.56 5.85 -5.52
CA ARG A 123 1.29 7.28 -5.68
C ARG A 123 -0.03 7.71 -5.05
N CYS A 124 -0.26 9.01 -4.95
CA CYS A 124 -1.60 9.59 -4.78
C CYS A 124 -2.05 10.25 -6.09
N ALA A 125 -3.35 10.19 -6.37
CA ALA A 125 -3.98 10.89 -7.49
C ALA A 125 -5.46 11.23 -7.16
N PRO A 126 -5.80 12.49 -6.83
CA PRO A 126 -4.89 13.63 -6.67
C PRO A 126 -3.99 13.48 -5.43
N LEU A 127 -3.06 14.41 -5.25
CA LEU A 127 -2.40 14.59 -3.96
C LEU A 127 -3.45 14.95 -2.89
N PRO A 128 -3.32 14.46 -1.65
CA PRO A 128 -4.30 14.71 -0.58
C PRO A 128 -4.36 16.18 -0.19
N ASP A 129 -5.54 16.68 0.16
CA ASP A 129 -5.70 17.99 0.83
C ASP A 129 -5.74 17.89 2.35
N VAL A 130 -6.05 16.71 2.86
CA VAL A 130 -6.08 16.37 4.28
C VAL A 130 -5.34 15.06 4.49
N TRP A 131 -4.79 14.88 5.69
CA TRP A 131 -4.21 13.61 6.10
C TRP A 131 -4.61 13.28 7.54
N GLU A 132 -5.03 12.05 7.78
CA GLU A 132 -5.28 11.53 9.12
C GLU A 132 -3.94 11.36 9.84
N ARG A 133 -3.62 12.34 10.71
CA ARG A 133 -2.31 12.45 11.35
C ARG A 133 -1.95 11.30 12.27
N ARG A 134 -2.92 10.50 12.72
CA ARG A 134 -2.66 9.28 13.49
C ARG A 134 -2.08 8.15 12.62
N THR A 135 -2.19 8.24 11.29
CA THR A 135 -1.62 7.28 10.35
C THR A 135 -0.23 7.76 9.91
N ALA A 136 0.80 7.07 10.36
CA ALA A 136 2.17 7.25 9.85
C ALA A 136 2.34 6.63 8.46
N VAL A 137 3.28 7.12 7.67
CA VAL A 137 3.51 6.66 6.30
C VAL A 137 4.99 6.42 6.04
N THR A 138 5.32 5.25 5.50
CA THR A 138 6.63 5.00 4.89
C THR A 138 6.44 4.73 3.40
N LEU A 139 7.03 5.58 2.57
CA LEU A 139 7.06 5.44 1.13
C LEU A 139 8.36 4.73 0.74
N VAL A 140 8.26 3.64 -0.02
CA VAL A 140 9.41 2.90 -0.54
C VAL A 140 9.32 2.85 -2.05
N HIS A 141 10.33 3.34 -2.76
CA HIS A 141 10.22 3.47 -4.22
C HIS A 141 11.55 3.21 -4.94
N GLY A 142 11.50 2.51 -6.07
CA GLY A 142 12.67 2.31 -6.92
C GLY A 142 13.00 3.55 -7.76
N ARG A 143 14.25 4.00 -7.76
CA ARG A 143 14.70 5.13 -8.60
C ARG A 143 14.56 4.82 -10.09
N ARG A 144 14.60 3.54 -10.49
CA ARG A 144 14.51 3.06 -11.88
C ARG A 144 13.12 2.50 -12.21
N ASP A 145 12.11 2.90 -11.45
CA ASP A 145 10.74 2.52 -11.71
C ASP A 145 10.22 3.18 -13.01
N GLY A 146 10.09 2.37 -14.07
CA GLY A 146 9.57 2.81 -15.36
C GLY A 146 8.05 2.73 -15.50
N THR A 147 7.33 2.24 -14.48
CA THR A 147 5.86 2.07 -14.53
C THR A 147 5.16 3.16 -13.72
N VAL A 148 5.60 3.38 -12.50
CA VAL A 148 5.19 4.50 -11.64
C VAL A 148 6.46 5.29 -11.34
N PRO A 149 6.70 6.43 -11.98
CA PRO A 149 7.93 7.18 -11.74
C PRO A 149 8.07 7.60 -10.27
N VAL A 150 9.28 7.51 -9.72
CA VAL A 150 9.63 7.81 -8.31
C VAL A 150 9.14 9.19 -7.85
N GLN A 151 9.04 10.14 -8.78
CA GLN A 151 8.56 11.50 -8.53
C GLN A 151 7.16 11.52 -7.93
N HIS A 152 6.35 10.48 -8.17
CA HIS A 152 5.07 10.36 -7.51
C HIS A 152 5.20 10.17 -5.99
N SER A 153 6.12 9.32 -5.51
CA SER A 153 6.36 9.18 -4.08
C SER A 153 7.05 10.41 -3.49
N GLU A 154 7.96 11.06 -4.23
CA GLU A 154 8.56 12.34 -3.80
C GLU A 154 7.49 13.41 -3.56
N ARG A 155 6.53 13.57 -4.49
CA ARG A 155 5.40 14.50 -4.32
C ARG A 155 4.46 14.13 -3.18
N VAL A 156 4.22 12.84 -2.95
CA VAL A 156 3.42 12.38 -1.80
C VAL A 156 4.13 12.71 -0.50
N PHE A 157 5.43 12.46 -0.42
CA PHE A 157 6.25 12.81 0.75
C PHE A 157 6.14 14.31 1.07
N GLU A 158 6.42 15.16 0.08
CA GLU A 158 6.35 16.62 0.23
C GLU A 158 4.96 17.08 0.70
N ARG A 159 3.89 16.54 0.07
CA ARG A 159 2.52 16.92 0.43
C ARG A 159 2.16 16.49 1.84
N LEU A 160 2.45 15.24 2.22
CA LEU A 160 2.12 14.73 3.55
C LEU A 160 2.93 15.42 4.65
N ALA A 161 4.20 15.74 4.39
CA ALA A 161 5.03 16.53 5.30
C ALA A 161 4.43 17.93 5.52
N ALA A 162 3.99 18.60 4.43
CA ALA A 162 3.32 19.90 4.53
C ALA A 162 1.98 19.85 5.29
N LEU A 163 1.30 18.69 5.29
CA LEU A 163 0.08 18.44 6.07
C LEU A 163 0.36 18.03 7.52
N GLY A 164 1.64 17.91 7.92
CA GLY A 164 2.06 17.55 9.27
C GLY A 164 1.93 16.06 9.61
N ALA A 165 1.99 15.18 8.61
CA ALA A 165 2.02 13.73 8.81
C ALA A 165 3.41 13.26 9.28
N ASP A 166 3.46 12.17 10.05
CA ASP A 166 4.70 11.39 10.20
C ASP A 166 4.92 10.60 8.91
N VAL A 167 5.77 11.12 8.03
CA VAL A 167 6.06 10.53 6.72
C VAL A 167 7.55 10.37 6.50
N ARG A 168 7.94 9.23 5.94
CA ARG A 168 9.31 8.92 5.49
C ARG A 168 9.30 8.48 4.03
N LEU A 169 10.40 8.74 3.34
CA LEU A 169 10.62 8.30 1.96
C LEU A 169 11.98 7.62 1.83
N ASP A 170 11.95 6.36 1.41
CA ASP A 170 13.13 5.57 1.06
C ASP A 170 13.17 5.33 -0.45
N VAL A 171 14.08 6.01 -1.14
CA VAL A 171 14.33 5.78 -2.57
C VAL A 171 15.47 4.78 -2.76
N VAL A 172 15.17 3.67 -3.44
CA VAL A 172 16.10 2.56 -3.67
C VAL A 172 16.77 2.72 -5.05
N PRO A 173 18.08 3.07 -5.13
CA PRO A 173 18.71 3.55 -6.37
C PRO A 173 18.68 2.60 -7.57
N ARG A 174 18.68 1.28 -7.32
CA ARG A 174 18.75 0.25 -8.37
C ARG A 174 17.42 -0.50 -8.59
N ALA A 175 16.42 -0.27 -7.76
CA ALA A 175 15.14 -0.96 -7.87
C ALA A 175 14.30 -0.44 -9.04
N VAL A 176 13.57 -1.38 -9.66
CA VAL A 176 12.57 -1.17 -10.70
C VAL A 176 11.16 -1.44 -10.12
N HIS A 177 10.11 -1.44 -10.96
CA HIS A 177 8.72 -1.73 -10.56
C HIS A 177 8.48 -3.22 -10.28
N LEU A 178 9.21 -3.79 -9.33
CA LEU A 178 9.10 -5.20 -8.97
C LEU A 178 9.33 -5.37 -7.47
N LEU A 179 8.43 -6.10 -6.80
CA LEU A 179 8.57 -6.47 -5.39
C LEU A 179 9.58 -7.61 -5.25
N ALA A 180 10.84 -7.31 -5.54
CA ALA A 180 12.00 -8.18 -5.41
C ALA A 180 13.20 -7.35 -4.93
N PRO A 181 14.29 -7.97 -4.45
CA PRO A 181 15.49 -7.23 -4.08
C PRO A 181 15.98 -6.34 -5.25
N PRO A 182 16.40 -5.10 -4.98
CA PRO A 182 16.60 -4.49 -3.67
C PRO A 182 15.35 -3.78 -3.08
N LEU A 183 14.21 -3.75 -3.80
CA LEU A 183 13.00 -3.08 -3.31
C LEU A 183 12.36 -3.85 -2.14
N LEU A 184 12.33 -5.18 -2.24
CA LEU A 184 11.80 -6.07 -1.22
C LEU A 184 12.50 -5.87 0.13
N ASP A 185 13.84 -5.79 0.13
CA ASP A 185 14.62 -5.61 1.35
C ASP A 185 14.25 -4.30 2.07
N ARG A 186 14.08 -3.22 1.29
CA ARG A 186 13.67 -1.93 1.84
C ARG A 186 12.21 -1.92 2.30
N ALA A 187 11.32 -2.61 1.58
CA ALA A 187 9.93 -2.79 2.00
C ALA A 187 9.84 -3.57 3.31
N TRP A 188 10.65 -4.60 3.48
CA TRP A 188 10.78 -5.34 4.73
C TRP A 188 11.28 -4.45 5.86
N ASP A 189 12.36 -3.67 5.66
CA ASP A 189 12.84 -2.72 6.65
C ASP A 189 11.76 -1.75 7.11
N ALA A 190 10.96 -1.24 6.17
CA ALA A 190 9.83 -0.35 6.44
C ALA A 190 8.75 -1.04 7.29
N VAL A 191 8.34 -2.27 6.94
CA VAL A 191 7.35 -3.02 7.72
C VAL A 191 7.88 -3.35 9.12
N ARG A 192 9.12 -3.84 9.22
CA ARG A 192 9.77 -4.16 10.51
C ARG A 192 9.86 -2.95 11.43
N ALA A 193 10.11 -1.76 10.88
CA ALA A 193 10.15 -0.52 11.66
C ALA A 193 8.79 -0.16 12.27
N THR A 194 7.67 -0.66 11.73
CA THR A 194 6.35 -0.42 12.31
C THR A 194 6.09 -1.24 13.57
N SER A 195 6.81 -2.34 13.81
CA SER A 195 6.57 -3.22 14.97
C SER A 195 7.16 -2.70 16.29
N ARG A 196 7.80 -1.53 16.26
CA ARG A 196 8.37 -0.84 17.43
C ARG A 196 7.36 0.13 18.03
#